data_AF-A0A3Q2Q4P0-F1
#
_entry.id   AF-A0A3Q2Q4P0-F1
#
_cell.length_a   1.000
_cell.length_b   1.000
_cell.length_c   1.000
_cell.angle_alpha   90.00
_cell.angle_beta   90.00
_cell.angle_gamma   90.00
#
_symmetry.space_group_name_H-M   'P 1'
#
loop_
_entity.id
_entity.type
_entity.pdbx_description
1 polymer ?
#
loop_
_entity_poly.entity_id
_entity_poly.type
_entity_poly.pdbx_seq_one_letter_code
_entity_poly.pdbx_strand_id
1 'polypeptide(L)'
;MFETLFVCLIFALFCQEAITTLDQKVLSKTKRLNALKHATQTCQQRLEELNTEEERRKHERSGRAASSDAWSCEKEEDAMVVRLLVSKKSLRFSPVLLVVFDPSNLVSPSGVRQAELQQLEEQLSKEQKERESNIARSKQKTEERKSQSEKRTIMQPDELSSEAQHSSTRMAAEEEKAISTFEEAFRRIKVATGVTDIQEVVEHFIFQTENHQHLEKLKQENEEVLLQLKEQKELLGKQFEDIKYSGEAKLSSEQQMLEECEHQLQLQQLRCVAAAERLGWQVKTLGTVRAGVEHLAGKLQHILAGTVRPGSDEFVLEILSQCELKLQMLLKDLEGKDLASIAKEIEEYEVRYSLYDHVAGNLWHMENRFPSTEKTRVAVINPVPDKRLGGRSDNAMTEAL
;
A
#
# COMPACT_ATOMS: atom_id res chain seq x y z
N MET A 1 1.57 -71.94 -33.26
CA MET A 1 1.19 -72.26 -31.86
C MET A 1 2.37 -72.12 -30.90
N PHE A 2 3.52 -72.76 -31.19
CA PHE A 2 4.74 -72.57 -30.40
C PHE A 2 5.29 -71.14 -30.42
N GLU A 3 5.41 -70.53 -31.62
CA GLU A 3 5.89 -69.14 -31.73
C GLU A 3 4.99 -68.16 -30.99
N THR A 4 3.66 -68.35 -31.07
CA THR A 4 2.69 -67.51 -30.35
C THR A 4 2.80 -67.65 -28.83
N LEU A 5 3.04 -68.85 -28.29
CA LEU A 5 3.25 -69.06 -26.85
C LEU A 5 4.59 -68.49 -26.38
N PHE A 6 5.64 -68.65 -27.18
CA PHE A 6 6.96 -68.10 -26.91
C PHE A 6 6.93 -66.56 -26.90
N VAL A 7 6.23 -65.94 -27.85
CA VAL A 7 6.00 -64.48 -27.88
C VAL A 7 5.19 -64.03 -26.66
N CYS A 8 4.17 -64.77 -26.23
CA CYS A 8 3.42 -64.47 -25.01
C CYS A 8 4.29 -64.55 -23.74
N LEU A 9 5.22 -65.50 -23.67
CA LEU A 9 6.15 -65.64 -22.54
C LEU A 9 7.14 -64.48 -22.45
N ILE A 10 7.75 -64.11 -23.59
CA ILE A 10 8.64 -62.94 -23.68
C ILE A 10 7.88 -61.66 -23.31
N PHE A 11 6.63 -61.53 -23.78
CA PHE A 11 5.78 -60.40 -23.45
C PHE A 11 5.46 -60.33 -21.95
N ALA A 12 5.16 -61.46 -21.30
CA ALA A 12 4.89 -61.51 -19.86
C ALA A 12 6.10 -61.03 -19.03
N LEU A 13 7.31 -61.51 -19.36
CA LEU A 13 8.56 -61.08 -18.72
C LEU A 13 8.82 -59.59 -18.89
N PHE A 14 8.68 -59.07 -20.11
CA PHE A 14 8.85 -57.65 -20.39
C PHE A 14 7.81 -56.78 -19.67
N CYS A 15 6.55 -57.24 -19.61
CA CYS A 15 5.49 -56.55 -18.89
C CYS A 15 5.77 -56.45 -17.39
N GLN A 16 6.36 -57.47 -16.77
CA GLN A 16 6.65 -57.47 -15.34
C GLN A 16 7.67 -56.38 -14.95
N GLU A 17 8.75 -56.24 -15.74
CA GLU A 17 9.74 -55.16 -15.55
C GLU A 17 9.16 -53.77 -15.92
N ALA A 18 8.34 -53.70 -16.96
CA ALA A 18 7.68 -52.45 -17.36
C ALA A 18 6.67 -51.95 -16.30
N ILE A 19 5.91 -52.85 -15.66
CA ILE A 19 4.92 -52.50 -14.64
C ILE A 19 5.61 -52.05 -13.36
N THR A 20 6.61 -52.80 -12.87
CA THR A 20 7.38 -52.41 -11.67
C THR A 20 8.01 -51.02 -11.83
N THR A 21 8.63 -50.74 -12.98
CA THR A 21 9.25 -49.44 -13.25
C THR A 21 8.21 -48.33 -13.40
N LEU A 22 7.04 -48.61 -13.96
CA LEU A 22 5.94 -47.65 -14.07
C LEU A 22 5.32 -47.35 -12.70
N ASP A 23 5.09 -48.35 -11.86
CA ASP A 23 4.58 -48.19 -10.49
C ASP A 23 5.52 -47.34 -9.62
N GLN A 24 6.83 -47.64 -9.65
CA GLN A 24 7.82 -46.81 -8.97
C GLN A 24 7.81 -45.36 -9.46
N LYS A 25 7.64 -45.16 -10.78
CA LYS A 25 7.51 -43.81 -11.38
C LYS A 25 6.23 -43.12 -10.93
N VAL A 26 5.10 -43.82 -10.85
CA VAL A 26 3.82 -43.29 -10.35
C VAL A 26 3.99 -42.88 -8.89
N LEU A 27 4.49 -43.77 -8.03
CA LEU A 27 4.73 -43.49 -6.60
C LEU A 27 5.66 -42.29 -6.39
N SER A 28 6.79 -42.23 -7.10
CA SER A 28 7.73 -41.11 -6.98
C SER A 28 7.11 -39.79 -7.43
N LYS A 29 6.32 -39.78 -8.51
CA LYS A 29 5.62 -38.60 -8.99
C LYS A 29 4.46 -38.19 -8.08
N THR A 30 3.73 -39.13 -7.49
CA THR A 30 2.71 -38.85 -6.47
C THR A 30 3.34 -38.16 -5.25
N LYS A 31 4.46 -38.68 -4.74
CA LYS A 31 5.20 -38.05 -3.64
C LYS A 31 5.64 -36.63 -3.99
N ARG A 32 6.20 -36.44 -5.19
CA ARG A 32 6.59 -35.11 -5.69
C ARG A 32 5.41 -34.15 -5.85
N LEU A 33 4.27 -34.65 -6.36
CA LEU A 33 3.05 -33.86 -6.50
C LEU A 33 2.51 -33.44 -5.13
N ASN A 34 2.52 -34.33 -4.14
CA ASN A 34 2.08 -34.01 -2.79
C ASN A 34 3.01 -32.98 -2.12
N ALA A 35 4.33 -33.12 -2.31
CA ALA A 35 5.28 -32.12 -1.85
C ALA A 35 5.04 -30.75 -2.52
N LEU A 36 4.76 -30.74 -3.83
CA LEU A 36 4.44 -29.52 -4.57
C LEU A 36 3.13 -28.89 -4.06
N LYS A 37 2.08 -29.68 -3.85
CA LYS A 37 0.81 -29.23 -3.28
C LYS A 37 0.98 -28.61 -1.90
N HIS A 38 1.76 -29.26 -1.03
CA HIS A 38 2.07 -28.71 0.30
C HIS A 38 2.83 -27.38 0.19
N ALA A 39 3.87 -27.32 -0.65
CA ALA A 39 4.59 -26.07 -0.88
C ALA A 39 3.69 -24.96 -1.42
N THR A 40 2.81 -25.26 -2.37
CA THR A 40 1.79 -24.34 -2.88
C THR A 40 0.86 -23.85 -1.76
N GLN A 41 0.38 -24.76 -0.91
CA GLN A 41 -0.48 -24.42 0.22
C GLN A 41 0.23 -23.51 1.24
N THR A 42 1.50 -23.80 1.55
CA THR A 42 2.31 -22.93 2.43
C THR A 42 2.49 -21.55 1.83
N CYS A 43 2.79 -21.44 0.54
CA CYS A 43 2.88 -20.14 -0.15
C CYS A 43 1.55 -19.39 -0.13
N GLN A 44 0.43 -20.10 -0.30
CA GLN A 44 -0.90 -19.50 -0.24
C GLN A 44 -1.23 -18.95 1.15
N GLN A 45 -0.97 -19.72 2.21
CA GLN A 45 -1.12 -19.25 3.58
C GLN A 45 -0.26 -18.02 3.86
N ARG A 46 1.00 -18.02 3.38
CA ARG A 46 1.89 -16.87 3.55
C ARG A 46 1.38 -15.63 2.82
N LEU A 47 0.79 -15.81 1.64
CA LEU A 47 0.17 -14.72 0.88
C LEU A 47 -1.05 -14.16 1.64
N GLU A 48 -1.90 -15.02 2.18
CA GLU A 48 -3.06 -14.62 3.01
C GLU A 48 -2.59 -13.87 4.28
N GLU A 49 -1.54 -14.33 4.95
CA GLU A 49 -0.91 -13.62 6.07
C GLU A 49 -0.43 -12.22 5.68
N LEU A 50 0.26 -12.09 4.54
CA LEU A 50 0.74 -10.80 4.06
C LEU A 50 -0.41 -9.86 3.68
N ASN A 51 -1.46 -10.37 3.05
CA ASN A 51 -2.63 -9.58 2.67
C ASN A 51 -3.42 -9.10 3.90
N THR A 52 -3.61 -9.98 4.89
CA THR A 52 -4.25 -9.59 6.16
C THR A 52 -3.44 -8.54 6.92
N GLU A 53 -2.12 -8.64 6.91
CA GLU A 53 -1.22 -7.66 7.50
C GLU A 53 -1.24 -6.32 6.74
N GLU A 54 -1.35 -6.35 5.41
CA GLU A 54 -1.54 -5.15 4.58
C GLU A 54 -2.87 -4.46 4.90
N GLU A 55 -3.97 -5.21 4.96
CA GLU A 55 -5.29 -4.68 5.32
C GLU A 55 -5.32 -4.14 6.76
N ARG A 56 -4.65 -4.81 7.70
CA ARG A 56 -4.43 -4.31 9.07
C ARG A 56 -3.69 -2.97 9.03
N ARG A 57 -2.60 -2.86 8.26
CA ARG A 57 -1.86 -1.62 8.08
C ARG A 57 -2.69 -0.53 7.41
N LYS A 58 -3.53 -0.85 6.43
CA LYS A 58 -4.47 0.11 5.80
C LYS A 58 -5.48 0.63 6.83
N HIS A 59 -6.04 -0.24 7.65
CA HIS A 59 -6.95 0.15 8.74
C HIS A 59 -6.24 1.00 9.79
N GLU A 60 -5.03 0.63 10.19
CA GLU A 60 -4.23 1.45 11.11
C GLU A 60 -3.90 2.81 10.51
N ARG A 61 -3.58 2.89 9.22
CA ARG A 61 -3.32 4.16 8.53
C ARG A 61 -4.58 5.00 8.38
N SER A 62 -5.73 4.40 8.08
CA SER A 62 -7.03 5.07 8.09
C SER A 62 -7.36 5.58 9.50
N GLY A 63 -7.08 4.77 10.52
CA GLY A 63 -7.18 5.11 11.93
C GLY A 63 -6.19 6.17 12.38
N ARG A 64 -4.96 6.25 11.84
CA ARG A 64 -3.92 7.26 12.12
C ARG A 64 -4.10 8.55 11.31
N ALA A 65 -4.69 8.46 10.12
CA ALA A 65 -5.15 9.61 9.35
C ALA A 65 -6.34 10.25 10.07
N ALA A 66 -7.21 9.44 10.70
CA ALA A 66 -8.25 9.91 11.62
C ALA A 66 -7.70 10.28 13.01
N SER A 67 -6.62 9.64 13.46
CA SER A 67 -5.95 9.86 14.73
C SER A 67 -4.64 10.63 14.55
N SER A 68 -4.81 11.94 14.55
CA SER A 68 -3.88 12.87 15.18
C SER A 68 -2.61 13.23 14.41
N ASP A 69 -1.73 12.35 13.93
CA ASP A 69 -0.32 12.81 13.74
C ASP A 69 -0.05 13.68 12.49
N ALA A 70 -0.62 13.36 11.32
CA ALA A 70 -0.43 14.16 10.10
C ALA A 70 -1.29 15.44 10.11
N TRP A 71 -2.55 15.31 10.53
CA TRP A 71 -3.45 16.45 10.75
C TRP A 71 -3.00 17.34 11.92
N SER A 72 -2.32 16.79 12.94
CA SER A 72 -1.71 17.60 14.00
C SER A 72 -0.43 18.25 13.52
N CYS A 73 0.41 17.61 12.70
CA CYS A 73 1.55 18.30 12.10
C CYS A 73 1.10 19.46 11.21
N GLU A 74 0.07 19.27 10.39
CA GLU A 74 -0.48 20.33 9.53
C GLU A 74 -1.15 21.44 10.37
N LYS A 75 -1.93 21.09 11.39
CA LYS A 75 -2.50 22.07 12.34
C LYS A 75 -1.43 22.78 13.19
N GLU A 76 -0.35 22.09 13.57
CA GLU A 76 0.77 22.65 14.33
C GLU A 76 1.57 23.59 13.44
N GLU A 77 1.78 23.22 12.17
CA GLU A 77 2.38 24.07 11.13
C GLU A 77 1.53 25.32 10.91
N ASP A 78 0.21 25.18 10.75
CA ASP A 78 -0.74 26.29 10.61
C ASP A 78 -0.77 27.17 11.87
N ALA A 79 -0.82 26.58 13.07
CA ALA A 79 -0.76 27.31 14.32
C ALA A 79 0.59 28.02 14.49
N MET A 80 1.69 27.42 14.02
CA MET A 80 3.00 28.03 13.99
C MET A 80 3.09 29.17 12.97
N VAL A 81 2.44 29.05 11.80
CA VAL A 81 2.30 30.13 10.82
C VAL A 81 1.47 31.30 11.39
N VAL A 82 0.39 31.02 12.10
CA VAL A 82 -0.41 32.03 12.81
C VAL A 82 0.43 32.70 13.90
N ARG A 83 1.15 31.93 14.73
CA ARG A 83 2.09 32.46 15.74
C ARG A 83 3.18 33.32 15.10
N LEU A 84 3.72 32.90 13.95
CA LEU A 84 4.70 33.65 13.18
C LEU A 84 4.13 34.97 12.64
N LEU A 85 2.89 34.95 12.14
CA LEU A 85 2.18 36.13 11.64
C LEU A 85 1.85 37.11 12.77
N VAL A 86 1.45 36.62 13.94
CA VAL A 86 1.19 37.43 15.14
C VAL A 86 2.48 38.07 15.63
N SER A 87 3.56 37.29 15.76
CA SER A 87 4.88 37.79 16.17
C SER A 87 5.44 38.80 15.14
N LYS A 88 5.34 38.50 13.83
CA LYS A 88 5.68 39.45 12.74
C LYS A 88 4.86 40.74 12.80
N LYS A 89 3.56 40.66 13.10
CA LYS A 89 2.69 41.84 13.22
C LYS A 89 3.06 42.66 14.45
N SER A 90 3.29 42.02 15.60
CA SER A 90 3.77 42.68 16.83
C SER A 90 5.06 43.47 16.59
N LEU A 91 6.01 42.87 15.86
CA LEU A 91 7.24 43.49 15.40
C LEU A 91 7.05 44.68 14.47
N ARG A 92 5.99 44.70 13.64
CA ARG A 92 5.64 45.85 12.80
C ARG A 92 4.92 46.96 13.57
N PHE A 93 4.21 46.63 14.65
CA PHE A 93 3.57 47.62 15.52
C PHE A 93 4.55 48.30 16.47
N SER A 94 5.65 47.63 16.86
CA SER A 94 6.74 48.19 17.68
C SER A 94 7.36 49.50 17.13
N PRO A 95 7.77 49.61 15.84
CA PRO A 95 8.30 50.86 15.29
C PRO A 95 7.22 51.92 15.08
N VAL A 96 5.95 51.55 14.91
CA VAL A 96 4.84 52.52 14.82
C VAL A 96 4.62 53.20 16.17
N LEU A 97 4.78 52.48 17.28
CA LEU A 97 4.77 53.09 18.60
C LEU A 97 5.98 54.01 18.80
N LEU A 98 7.16 53.64 18.27
CA LEU A 98 8.36 54.48 18.33
C LEU A 98 8.22 55.81 17.57
N VAL A 99 7.58 55.80 16.39
CA VAL A 99 7.33 57.01 15.58
C VAL A 99 6.31 57.95 16.23
N VAL A 100 5.43 57.44 17.11
CA VAL A 100 4.50 58.25 17.92
C VAL A 100 5.22 58.96 19.08
N PHE A 101 6.45 58.57 19.42
CA PHE A 101 7.24 59.11 20.53
C PHE A 101 8.43 59.98 20.11
N ASP A 102 8.52 60.41 18.85
CA ASP A 102 9.38 61.54 18.49
C ASP A 102 8.67 62.84 18.96
N PRO A 103 9.21 63.57 19.94
CA PRO A 103 8.56 64.78 20.48
C PRO A 103 8.37 65.88 19.42
N SER A 104 8.92 65.70 18.22
CA SER A 104 8.75 66.58 17.07
C SER A 104 7.38 66.46 16.37
N ASN A 105 6.58 65.41 16.64
CA ASN A 105 5.38 65.07 15.84
C ASN A 105 4.03 65.13 16.59
N LEU A 106 3.95 65.88 17.69
CA LEU A 106 2.70 66.09 18.45
C LEU A 106 1.67 66.98 17.72
N VAL A 107 1.15 66.58 16.55
CA VAL A 107 -0.11 67.09 15.99
C VAL A 107 -0.90 66.01 15.22
N SER A 108 -1.99 65.55 15.84
CA SER A 108 -3.29 65.12 15.27
C SER A 108 -3.54 63.67 14.75
N PRO A 109 -4.61 62.95 15.24
CA PRO A 109 -5.09 61.65 14.70
C PRO A 109 -6.10 61.65 13.52
N SER A 110 -6.27 60.48 12.89
CA SER A 110 -7.40 59.98 12.05
C SER A 110 -7.49 60.38 10.57
N GLY A 111 -7.75 59.38 9.72
CA GLY A 111 -7.56 59.36 8.26
C GLY A 111 -8.33 60.38 7.40
N VAL A 112 -9.23 61.20 7.95
CA VAL A 112 -9.73 62.40 7.25
C VAL A 112 -8.60 63.44 7.14
N ARG A 113 -7.71 63.49 8.15
CA ARG A 113 -6.55 64.38 8.19
C ARG A 113 -5.43 63.98 7.24
N GLN A 114 -5.33 62.72 6.82
CA GLN A 114 -4.29 62.32 5.85
C GLN A 114 -4.60 62.83 4.44
N ALA A 115 -5.88 62.87 4.06
CA ALA A 115 -6.31 63.45 2.79
C ALA A 115 -6.23 64.99 2.81
N GLU A 116 -6.60 65.63 3.92
CA GLU A 116 -6.44 67.09 4.10
C GLU A 116 -4.96 67.49 4.15
N LEU A 117 -4.10 66.67 4.77
CA LEU A 117 -2.65 66.91 4.83
C LEU A 117 -1.98 66.71 3.48
N GLN A 118 -2.41 65.72 2.67
CA GLN A 118 -1.97 65.61 1.27
C GLN A 118 -2.40 66.80 0.41
N GLN A 119 -3.62 67.33 0.59
CA GLN A 119 -4.06 68.55 -0.12
C GLN A 119 -3.24 69.78 0.31
N LEU A 120 -2.97 69.94 1.61
CA LEU A 120 -2.16 71.04 2.13
C LEU A 120 -0.69 70.92 1.71
N GLU A 121 -0.11 69.72 1.67
CA GLU A 121 1.24 69.46 1.15
C GLU A 121 1.34 69.80 -0.34
N GLU A 122 0.33 69.45 -1.15
CA GLU A 122 0.29 69.81 -2.56
C GLU A 122 0.16 71.32 -2.75
N GLN A 123 -0.63 71.99 -1.91
CA GLN A 123 -0.80 73.44 -1.93
C GLN A 123 0.49 74.18 -1.49
N LEU A 124 1.18 73.68 -0.48
CA LEU A 124 2.48 74.21 -0.04
C LEU A 124 3.58 73.95 -1.06
N SER A 125 3.59 72.81 -1.73
CA SER A 125 4.53 72.52 -2.82
C SER A 125 4.31 73.47 -4.01
N LYS A 126 3.05 73.76 -4.35
CA LYS A 126 2.69 74.78 -5.36
C LYS A 126 3.11 76.18 -4.94
N GLU A 127 2.83 76.58 -3.70
CA GLU A 127 3.28 77.87 -3.16
C GLU A 127 4.80 77.98 -3.10
N GLN A 128 5.52 76.92 -2.72
CA GLN A 128 6.98 76.91 -2.68
C GLN A 128 7.56 77.03 -4.09
N LYS A 129 7.01 76.30 -5.07
CA LYS A 129 7.42 76.43 -6.48
C LYS A 129 7.13 77.83 -7.03
N GLU A 130 6.04 78.46 -6.62
CA GLU A 130 5.71 79.84 -6.99
C GLU A 130 6.62 80.87 -6.29
N ARG A 131 6.92 80.67 -5.00
CA ARG A 131 7.90 81.49 -4.25
C ARG A 131 9.30 81.35 -4.84
N GLU A 132 9.74 80.15 -5.20
CA GLU A 132 11.03 79.92 -5.86
C GLU A 132 11.08 80.57 -7.24
N SER A 133 10.00 80.49 -8.02
CA SER A 133 9.86 81.21 -9.30
C SER A 133 9.93 82.73 -9.12
N ASN A 134 9.26 83.28 -8.11
CA ASN A 134 9.28 84.71 -7.80
C ASN A 134 10.63 85.18 -7.23
N ILE A 135 11.30 84.34 -6.42
CA ILE A 135 12.65 84.59 -5.93
C ILE A 135 13.64 84.56 -7.09
N ALA A 136 13.55 83.59 -8.00
CA ALA A 136 14.39 83.52 -9.19
C ALA A 136 14.17 84.75 -10.10
N ARG A 137 12.92 85.15 -10.33
CA ARG A 137 12.57 86.36 -11.07
C ARG A 137 13.09 87.64 -10.40
N SER A 138 13.05 87.71 -9.07
CA SER A 138 13.57 88.86 -8.31
C SER A 138 15.11 88.89 -8.32
N LYS A 139 15.76 87.73 -8.20
CA LYS A 139 17.21 87.55 -8.33
C LYS A 139 17.69 87.97 -9.72
N GLN A 140 16.97 87.58 -10.77
CA GLN A 140 17.27 88.01 -12.13
C GLN A 140 17.15 89.53 -12.28
N LYS A 141 16.07 90.14 -11.77
CA LYS A 141 15.92 91.60 -11.77
C LYS A 141 17.00 92.33 -10.97
N THR A 142 17.48 91.76 -9.87
CA THR A 142 18.60 92.33 -9.12
C THR A 142 19.93 92.17 -9.84
N GLU A 143 20.16 91.07 -10.56
CA GLU A 143 21.38 90.86 -11.33
C GLU A 143 21.43 91.74 -12.60
N GLU A 144 20.28 91.96 -13.24
CA GLU A 144 20.11 92.94 -14.32
C GLU A 144 20.34 94.38 -13.83
N ARG A 145 19.90 94.70 -12.61
CA ARG A 145 20.19 96.01 -11.96
C ARG A 145 21.63 96.12 -11.49
N LYS A 146 22.25 95.03 -11.03
CA LYS A 146 23.66 94.99 -10.60
C LYS A 146 24.57 95.19 -11.81
N SER A 147 24.33 94.50 -12.92
CA SER A 147 25.04 94.71 -14.19
C SER A 147 24.76 96.08 -14.84
N GLN A 148 23.65 96.76 -14.51
CA GLN A 148 23.41 98.18 -14.85
C GLN A 148 24.11 99.17 -13.89
N SER A 149 24.20 98.84 -12.60
CA SER A 149 24.84 99.67 -11.54
C SER A 149 26.37 99.58 -11.58
N GLU A 150 26.91 98.42 -11.95
CA GLU A 150 28.35 98.16 -12.10
C GLU A 150 28.92 98.86 -13.36
N LYS A 151 28.06 99.24 -14.31
CA LYS A 151 28.41 100.19 -15.40
C LYS A 151 28.36 101.66 -14.99
N ARG A 152 27.92 101.98 -13.75
CA ARG A 152 27.69 103.37 -13.28
C ARG A 152 28.45 103.78 -12.00
N THR A 153 29.26 102.89 -11.42
CA THR A 153 29.93 103.19 -10.13
C THR A 153 31.46 103.04 -10.24
N ILE A 154 32.07 103.93 -11.03
CA ILE A 154 33.45 104.37 -10.84
C ILE A 154 33.32 105.81 -10.34
N MET A 155 33.52 106.03 -9.03
CA MET A 155 34.11 107.22 -8.38
C MET A 155 33.58 107.46 -6.95
N GLN A 156 34.54 107.60 -6.02
CA GLN A 156 34.55 108.31 -4.73
C GLN A 156 34.05 107.60 -3.44
N PRO A 157 34.92 107.49 -2.41
CA PRO A 157 34.56 107.25 -1.00
C PRO A 157 34.91 108.45 -0.08
N ASP A 158 34.04 108.77 0.88
CA ASP A 158 34.30 109.40 2.20
C ASP A 158 32.94 109.86 2.81
N GLU A 159 32.67 110.03 4.11
CA GLU A 159 33.49 110.36 5.29
C GLU A 159 32.59 110.17 6.57
N LEU A 160 33.20 109.88 7.74
CA LEU A 160 32.81 110.35 9.11
C LEU A 160 31.48 109.84 9.78
N SER A 161 31.29 109.75 11.12
CA SER A 161 32.05 110.09 12.32
C SER A 161 31.34 109.52 13.57
N SER A 162 32.15 109.06 14.55
CA SER A 162 32.04 109.08 16.03
C SER A 162 30.68 109.12 16.76
N GLU A 163 30.50 108.24 17.76
CA GLU A 163 30.02 108.60 19.12
C GLU A 163 30.12 107.38 20.07
N ALA A 164 31.23 107.27 20.81
CA ALA A 164 31.42 106.25 21.84
C ALA A 164 31.10 106.84 23.21
N GLN A 165 29.83 106.88 23.64
CA GLN A 165 29.50 107.12 25.06
C GLN A 165 28.10 106.68 25.57
N HIS A 166 27.28 105.99 24.76
CA HIS A 166 25.95 105.49 25.20
C HIS A 166 25.85 103.96 25.37
N SER A 167 26.97 103.23 25.35
CA SER A 167 26.94 101.76 25.26
C SER A 167 26.47 101.06 26.55
N SER A 168 26.79 101.57 27.75
CA SER A 168 26.58 100.78 28.98
C SER A 168 25.12 100.71 29.45
N THR A 169 24.31 101.75 29.22
CA THR A 169 22.89 101.79 29.64
C THR A 169 21.95 101.23 28.58
N ARG A 170 22.32 101.31 27.28
CA ARG A 170 21.57 100.63 26.20
C ARG A 170 21.72 99.11 26.26
N MET A 171 22.90 98.60 26.61
CA MET A 171 23.12 97.15 26.73
C MET A 171 22.33 96.51 27.89
N ALA A 172 22.24 97.16 29.06
CA ALA A 172 21.43 96.64 30.17
C ALA A 172 19.92 96.62 29.85
N ALA A 173 19.42 97.65 29.15
CA ALA A 173 18.01 97.70 28.73
C ALA A 173 17.70 96.74 27.57
N GLU A 174 18.67 96.43 26.71
CA GLU A 174 18.55 95.41 25.67
C GLU A 174 18.62 93.98 26.27
N GLU A 175 19.47 93.75 27.27
CA GLU A 175 19.51 92.50 28.04
C GLU A 175 18.22 92.27 28.83
N GLU A 176 17.66 93.29 29.48
CA GLU A 176 16.39 93.18 30.21
C GLU A 176 15.20 92.89 29.28
N LYS A 177 15.18 93.50 28.08
CA LYS A 177 14.19 93.16 27.04
C LYS A 177 14.39 91.76 26.51
N ALA A 178 15.63 91.32 26.31
CA ALA A 178 15.94 89.95 25.90
C ALA A 178 15.46 88.95 26.97
N ILE A 179 15.75 89.20 28.24
CA ILE A 179 15.28 88.42 29.38
C ILE A 179 13.75 88.36 29.40
N SER A 180 13.07 89.50 29.24
CA SER A 180 11.60 89.54 29.17
C SER A 180 11.03 88.76 27.98
N THR A 181 11.66 88.86 26.79
CA THR A 181 11.26 88.06 25.63
C THR A 181 11.50 86.57 25.82
N PHE A 182 12.59 86.17 26.49
CA PHE A 182 12.86 84.77 26.82
C PHE A 182 11.89 84.24 27.88
N GLU A 183 11.56 85.04 28.90
CA GLU A 183 10.56 84.68 29.92
C GLU A 183 9.15 84.56 29.35
N GLU A 184 8.79 85.41 28.38
CA GLU A 184 7.51 85.29 27.70
C GLU A 184 7.48 84.09 26.75
N ALA A 185 8.58 83.79 26.04
CA ALA A 185 8.72 82.55 25.28
C ALA A 185 8.61 81.32 26.18
N PHE A 186 9.28 81.31 27.34
CA PHE A 186 9.19 80.23 28.33
C PHE A 186 7.78 80.06 28.89
N ARG A 187 7.08 81.16 29.21
CA ARG A 187 5.67 81.09 29.63
C ARG A 187 4.78 80.54 28.54
N ARG A 188 4.96 80.98 27.28
CA ARG A 188 4.20 80.47 26.13
C ARG A 188 4.45 78.97 25.92
N ILE A 189 5.69 78.53 26.05
CA ILE A 189 6.04 77.10 25.98
C ILE A 189 5.39 76.36 27.14
N LYS A 190 5.53 76.83 28.38
CA LYS A 190 4.96 76.19 29.59
C LYS A 190 3.43 76.02 29.51
N VAL A 191 2.74 77.04 29.01
CA VAL A 191 1.28 77.02 28.80
C VAL A 191 0.90 76.11 27.61
N ALA A 192 1.67 76.13 26.52
CA ALA A 192 1.41 75.30 25.34
C ALA A 192 1.71 73.81 25.56
N THR A 193 2.73 73.49 26.36
CA THR A 193 3.12 72.12 26.70
C THR A 193 2.37 71.57 27.91
N GLY A 194 1.68 72.43 28.67
CA GLY A 194 0.93 72.04 29.87
C GLY A 194 1.80 71.59 31.04
N VAL A 195 3.12 71.80 30.96
CA VAL A 195 4.09 71.35 31.97
C VAL A 195 4.09 72.29 33.17
N THR A 196 3.69 71.80 34.33
CA THR A 196 3.59 72.59 35.55
C THR A 196 4.93 72.70 36.30
N ASP A 197 5.73 71.63 36.31
CA ASP A 197 7.01 71.51 37.02
C ASP A 197 8.11 70.89 36.12
N ILE A 198 9.37 71.32 36.30
CA ILE A 198 10.53 70.79 35.55
C ILE A 198 10.82 69.35 35.96
N GLN A 199 10.58 69.01 37.24
CA GLN A 199 10.76 67.66 37.75
C GLN A 199 9.82 66.65 37.06
N GLU A 200 8.58 67.07 36.75
CA GLU A 200 7.60 66.29 35.99
C GLU A 200 8.11 65.94 34.58
N VAL A 201 8.82 66.87 33.92
CA VAL A 201 9.45 66.62 32.60
C VAL A 201 10.57 65.59 32.71
N VAL A 202 11.41 65.71 33.75
CA VAL A 202 12.52 64.77 33.97
C VAL A 202 11.99 63.38 34.26
N GLU A 203 10.96 63.25 35.09
CA GLU A 203 10.30 61.98 35.40
C GLU A 203 9.62 61.36 34.17
N HIS A 204 8.91 62.17 33.38
CA HIS A 204 8.30 61.70 32.14
C HIS A 204 9.36 61.25 31.11
N PHE A 205 10.49 61.95 31.03
CA PHE A 205 11.61 61.56 30.16
C PHE A 205 12.27 60.25 30.60
N ILE A 206 12.47 60.06 31.90
CA ILE A 206 12.98 58.80 32.46
C ILE A 206 12.00 57.67 32.17
N PHE A 207 10.71 57.86 32.48
CA PHE A 207 9.67 56.87 32.21
C PHE A 207 9.56 56.53 30.71
N GLN A 208 9.63 57.53 29.83
CA GLN A 208 9.61 57.35 28.39
C GLN A 208 10.85 56.59 27.89
N THR A 209 12.02 56.88 28.44
CA THR A 209 13.28 56.19 28.12
C THR A 209 13.24 54.73 28.57
N GLU A 210 12.77 54.47 29.79
CA GLU A 210 12.60 53.11 30.33
C GLU A 210 11.55 52.32 29.52
N ASN A 211 10.43 52.94 29.16
CA ASN A 211 9.41 52.32 28.32
C ASN A 211 9.95 52.03 26.90
N HIS A 212 10.77 52.93 26.34
CA HIS A 212 11.44 52.70 25.07
C HIS A 212 12.40 51.51 25.12
N GLN A 213 13.26 51.44 26.14
CA GLN A 213 14.18 50.32 26.35
C GLN A 213 13.41 49.00 26.55
N HIS A 214 12.30 49.03 27.28
CA HIS A 214 11.44 47.86 27.46
C HIS A 214 10.83 47.38 26.13
N LEU A 215 10.32 48.29 25.30
CA LEU A 215 9.77 47.98 23.97
C LEU A 215 10.85 47.44 23.01
N GLU A 216 12.07 47.96 23.08
CA GLU A 216 13.20 47.48 22.29
C GLU A 216 13.61 46.06 22.71
N LYS A 217 13.66 45.78 24.01
CA LYS A 217 13.88 44.44 24.54
C LYS A 217 12.79 43.47 24.08
N LEU A 218 11.51 43.87 24.21
CA LEU A 218 10.38 43.05 23.77
C LEU A 218 10.40 42.79 22.25
N LYS A 219 10.91 43.75 21.46
CA LYS A 219 11.12 43.60 20.03
C LYS A 219 12.20 42.54 19.75
N GLN A 220 13.34 42.61 20.41
CA GLN A 220 14.43 41.63 20.27
C GLN A 220 13.98 40.22 20.65
N GLU A 221 13.31 40.07 21.80
CA GLU A 221 12.74 38.80 22.25
C GLU A 221 11.72 38.23 21.23
N ASN A 222 10.88 39.08 20.64
CA ASN A 222 9.97 38.66 19.57
C ASN A 222 10.72 38.23 18.29
N GLU A 223 11.82 38.89 17.91
CA GLU A 223 12.63 38.50 16.75
C GLU A 223 13.27 37.13 16.95
N GLU A 224 13.79 36.85 18.15
CA GLU A 224 14.36 35.57 18.52
C GLU A 224 13.33 34.44 18.46
N VAL A 225 12.16 34.65 19.09
CA VAL A 225 11.06 33.67 19.05
C VAL A 225 10.60 33.41 17.60
N LEU A 226 10.56 34.45 16.77
CA LEU A 226 10.17 34.35 15.38
C LEU A 226 11.18 33.55 14.56
N LEU A 227 12.48 33.69 14.82
CA LEU A 227 13.52 32.86 14.22
C LEU A 227 13.36 31.40 14.63
N GLN A 228 13.19 31.12 15.93
CA GLN A 228 12.98 29.75 16.43
C GLN A 228 11.74 29.08 15.82
N LEU A 229 10.63 29.81 15.71
CA LEU A 229 9.41 29.29 15.08
C LEU A 229 9.60 29.02 13.57
N LYS A 230 10.44 29.79 12.87
CA LYS A 230 10.77 29.48 11.45
C LYS A 230 11.58 28.20 11.34
N GLU A 231 12.59 28.02 12.19
CA GLU A 231 13.43 26.83 12.18
C GLU A 231 12.62 25.57 12.53
N GLN A 232 11.76 25.65 13.55
CA GLN A 232 10.86 24.55 13.90
C GLN A 232 9.89 24.23 12.76
N LYS A 233 9.35 25.23 12.07
CA LYS A 233 8.50 25.03 10.90
C LYS A 233 9.23 24.26 9.79
N GLU A 234 10.45 24.70 9.47
CA GLU A 234 11.27 24.05 8.45
C GLU A 234 11.62 22.60 8.83
N LEU A 235 11.96 22.35 10.10
CA LEU A 235 12.25 21.01 10.59
C LEU A 235 11.03 20.09 10.49
N LEU A 236 9.86 20.57 10.93
CA LEU A 236 8.61 19.80 10.89
C LEU A 236 8.18 19.52 9.44
N GLY A 237 8.35 20.49 8.54
CA GLY A 237 8.11 20.31 7.10
C GLY A 237 9.00 19.22 6.49
N LYS A 238 10.30 19.21 6.82
CA LYS A 238 11.22 18.15 6.36
C LYS A 238 10.83 16.76 6.88
N GLN A 239 10.43 16.66 8.16
CA GLN A 239 9.96 15.39 8.74
C GLN A 239 8.67 14.91 8.06
N PHE A 240 7.76 15.82 7.75
CA PHE A 240 6.53 15.49 7.03
C PHE A 240 6.81 14.97 5.61
N GLU A 241 7.69 15.64 4.86
CA GLU A 241 8.11 15.19 3.54
C GLU A 241 8.76 13.80 3.59
N ASP A 242 9.67 13.57 4.54
CA ASP A 242 10.32 12.27 4.71
C ASP A 242 9.30 11.17 5.03
N ILE A 243 8.35 11.40 5.93
CA ILE A 243 7.28 10.44 6.24
C ILE A 243 6.40 10.18 5.01
N LYS A 244 6.04 11.23 4.25
CA LYS A 244 5.19 11.12 3.06
C LYS A 244 5.86 10.30 1.96
N TYR A 245 7.06 10.69 1.55
CA TYR A 245 7.74 10.06 0.42
C TYR A 245 8.35 8.70 0.80
N SER A 246 8.87 8.52 2.01
CA SER A 246 9.35 7.20 2.46
C SER A 246 8.19 6.22 2.68
N GLY A 247 7.02 6.69 3.10
CA GLY A 247 5.81 5.87 3.24
C GLY A 247 5.25 5.39 1.90
N GLU A 248 5.26 6.25 0.88
CA GLU A 248 4.79 5.93 -0.46
C GLU A 248 5.73 4.95 -1.19
N ALA A 249 7.05 5.14 -1.06
CA ALA A 249 8.04 4.20 -1.58
C ALA A 249 7.92 2.81 -0.93
N LYS A 250 7.70 2.74 0.40
CA LYS A 250 7.48 1.48 1.12
C LYS A 250 6.22 0.77 0.65
N LEU A 251 5.11 1.49 0.47
CA LEU A 251 3.87 0.92 -0.06
C LEU A 251 4.06 0.33 -1.46
N SER A 252 4.70 1.08 -2.36
CA SER A 252 4.96 0.60 -3.72
C SER A 252 5.82 -0.67 -3.70
N SER A 253 6.84 -0.71 -2.84
CA SER A 253 7.69 -1.90 -2.68
C SER A 253 6.92 -3.08 -2.08
N GLU A 254 6.06 -2.86 -1.07
CA GLU A 254 5.24 -3.90 -0.45
C GLU A 254 4.23 -4.48 -1.45
N GLN A 255 3.56 -3.63 -2.23
CA GLN A 255 2.63 -4.03 -3.29
C GLN A 255 3.30 -4.91 -4.35
N GLN A 256 4.49 -4.50 -4.81
CA GLN A 256 5.25 -5.26 -5.80
C GLN A 256 5.68 -6.65 -5.27
N MET A 257 6.06 -6.73 -3.99
CA MET A 257 6.41 -8.01 -3.36
C MET A 257 5.20 -8.95 -3.25
N LEU A 258 4.01 -8.40 -2.99
CA LEU A 258 2.75 -9.13 -2.99
C LEU A 258 2.41 -9.66 -4.38
N GLU A 259 2.47 -8.82 -5.41
CA GLU A 259 2.22 -9.20 -6.81
C GLU A 259 3.18 -10.30 -7.29
N GLU A 260 4.47 -10.20 -6.96
CA GLU A 260 5.47 -11.24 -7.28
C GLU A 260 5.13 -12.56 -6.56
N CYS A 261 4.73 -12.49 -5.29
CA CYS A 261 4.31 -13.66 -4.53
C CYS A 261 3.06 -14.33 -5.14
N GLU A 262 2.07 -13.54 -5.56
CA GLU A 262 0.88 -14.01 -6.27
C GLU A 262 1.24 -14.69 -7.59
N HIS A 263 2.11 -14.05 -8.38
CA HIS A 263 2.55 -14.60 -9.65
C HIS A 263 3.28 -15.93 -9.48
N GLN A 264 4.17 -16.01 -8.49
CA GLN A 264 4.87 -17.25 -8.14
C GLN A 264 3.89 -18.34 -7.70
N LEU A 265 2.87 -18.01 -6.90
CA LEU A 265 1.85 -18.95 -6.48
C LEU A 265 1.05 -19.50 -7.68
N GLN A 266 0.62 -18.63 -8.59
CA GLN A 266 -0.10 -19.03 -9.82
C GLN A 266 0.75 -19.98 -10.67
N LEU A 267 2.03 -19.65 -10.86
CA LEU A 267 2.96 -20.50 -11.61
C LEU A 267 3.11 -21.88 -10.95
N GLN A 268 3.22 -21.94 -9.62
CA GLN A 268 3.30 -23.20 -8.88
C GLN A 268 2.00 -24.01 -8.98
N GLN A 269 0.83 -23.36 -8.92
CA GLN A 269 -0.47 -24.01 -9.11
C GLN A 269 -0.59 -24.63 -10.50
N LEU A 270 -0.19 -23.90 -11.56
CA LEU A 270 -0.17 -24.42 -12.92
C LEU A 270 0.73 -25.67 -13.04
N ARG A 271 1.90 -25.63 -12.40
CA ARG A 271 2.82 -26.79 -12.36
C ARG A 271 2.21 -27.98 -11.62
N CYS A 272 1.48 -27.74 -10.53
CA CYS A 272 0.71 -28.77 -9.82
C CYS A 272 -0.33 -29.43 -10.73
N VAL A 273 -1.13 -28.64 -11.45
CA VAL A 273 -2.17 -29.14 -12.36
C VAL A 273 -1.53 -29.98 -13.47
N ALA A 274 -0.53 -29.46 -14.16
CA ALA A 274 0.16 -30.19 -15.22
C ALA A 274 0.81 -31.50 -14.73
N ALA A 275 1.38 -31.49 -13.51
CA ALA A 275 1.94 -32.69 -12.91
C ALA A 275 0.85 -33.72 -12.54
N ALA A 276 -0.30 -33.26 -12.03
CA ALA A 276 -1.45 -34.11 -11.72
C ALA A 276 -2.05 -34.76 -12.96
N GLU A 277 -2.18 -34.03 -14.07
CA GLU A 277 -2.66 -34.57 -15.35
C GLU A 277 -1.72 -35.65 -15.90
N ARG A 278 -0.41 -35.38 -15.88
CA ARG A 278 0.61 -36.35 -16.31
C ARG A 278 0.58 -37.61 -15.46
N LEU A 279 0.43 -37.47 -14.14
CA LEU A 279 0.28 -38.61 -13.23
C LEU A 279 -1.02 -39.37 -13.54
N GLY A 280 -2.13 -38.66 -13.75
CA GLY A 280 -3.42 -39.24 -14.10
C GLY A 280 -3.37 -40.06 -15.39
N TRP A 281 -2.65 -39.59 -16.42
CA TRP A 281 -2.44 -40.37 -17.64
C TRP A 281 -1.67 -41.67 -17.36
N GLN A 282 -0.60 -41.63 -16.56
CA GLN A 282 0.17 -42.83 -16.20
C GLN A 282 -0.65 -43.84 -15.39
N VAL A 283 -1.46 -43.37 -14.43
CA VAL A 283 -2.36 -44.22 -13.66
C VAL A 283 -3.40 -44.88 -14.56
N LYS A 284 -3.97 -44.15 -15.54
CA LYS A 284 -4.89 -44.72 -16.53
C LYS A 284 -4.22 -45.81 -17.37
N THR A 285 -3.02 -45.55 -17.89
CA THR A 285 -2.24 -46.56 -18.64
C THR A 285 -1.96 -47.80 -17.81
N LEU A 286 -1.61 -47.63 -16.52
CA LEU A 286 -1.39 -48.76 -15.63
C LEU A 286 -2.69 -49.54 -15.38
N GLY A 287 -3.82 -48.84 -15.23
CA GLY A 287 -5.15 -49.45 -15.14
C GLY A 287 -5.50 -50.30 -16.36
N THR A 288 -5.17 -49.84 -17.58
CA THR A 288 -5.41 -50.64 -18.80
C THR A 288 -4.51 -51.88 -18.87
N VAL A 289 -3.25 -51.76 -18.44
CA VAL A 289 -2.32 -52.90 -18.39
C VAL A 289 -2.79 -53.92 -17.36
N ARG A 290 -3.22 -53.47 -16.18
CA ARG A 290 -3.81 -54.29 -15.12
C ARG A 290 -5.02 -55.10 -15.63
N ALA A 291 -5.96 -54.44 -16.31
CA ALA A 291 -7.11 -55.13 -16.90
C ALA A 291 -6.69 -56.19 -17.94
N GLY A 292 -5.67 -55.91 -18.75
CA GLY A 292 -5.11 -56.86 -19.71
C GLY A 292 -4.48 -58.10 -19.03
N VAL A 293 -3.76 -57.88 -17.93
CA VAL A 293 -3.17 -58.95 -17.10
C VAL A 293 -4.26 -59.80 -16.45
N GLU A 294 -5.29 -59.18 -15.87
CA GLU A 294 -6.44 -59.89 -15.29
C GLU A 294 -7.16 -60.76 -16.33
N HIS A 295 -7.34 -60.23 -17.54
CA HIS A 295 -7.93 -60.98 -18.65
C HIS A 295 -7.04 -62.17 -19.11
N LEU A 296 -5.73 -61.99 -19.16
CA LEU A 296 -4.79 -63.08 -19.44
C LEU A 296 -4.87 -64.18 -18.36
N ALA A 297 -4.93 -63.79 -17.10
CA ALA A 297 -5.08 -64.72 -15.98
C ALA A 297 -6.38 -65.52 -16.07
N GLY A 298 -7.48 -64.88 -16.47
CA GLY A 298 -8.75 -65.54 -16.75
C GLY A 298 -8.64 -66.59 -17.85
N LYS A 299 -7.92 -66.31 -18.94
CA LYS A 299 -7.67 -67.30 -20.01
C LYS A 299 -6.85 -68.50 -19.56
N LEU A 300 -5.94 -68.30 -18.60
CA LEU A 300 -5.06 -69.34 -18.07
C LEU A 300 -5.65 -70.04 -16.82
N GLN A 301 -6.89 -69.73 -16.42
CA GLN A 301 -7.46 -70.23 -15.17
C GLN A 301 -7.53 -71.77 -15.07
N HIS A 302 -7.69 -72.46 -16.21
CA HIS A 302 -7.85 -73.91 -16.28
C HIS A 302 -6.53 -74.69 -16.11
N ILE A 303 -5.39 -74.01 -16.19
CA ILE A 303 -4.07 -74.60 -15.96
C ILE A 303 -3.83 -74.56 -14.46
N LEU A 304 -3.67 -75.75 -13.86
CA LEU A 304 -3.46 -75.90 -12.42
C LEU A 304 -2.06 -75.39 -12.03
N ALA A 305 -1.99 -74.09 -11.74
CA ALA A 305 -0.90 -73.47 -11.01
C ALA A 305 -1.51 -72.57 -9.94
N GLY A 306 -0.86 -72.48 -8.77
CA GLY A 306 -1.40 -72.02 -7.48
C GLY A 306 -2.30 -70.77 -7.49
N THR A 307 -3.08 -70.58 -6.43
CA THR A 307 -4.11 -69.54 -6.34
C THR A 307 -3.54 -68.20 -5.85
N VAL A 308 -3.61 -67.11 -6.63
CA VAL A 308 -3.34 -65.74 -6.12
C VAL A 308 -4.41 -65.31 -5.12
N ARG A 309 -4.00 -64.69 -4.01
CA ARG A 309 -4.90 -64.00 -3.08
C ARG A 309 -5.17 -62.56 -3.56
N PRO A 310 -6.44 -62.14 -3.78
CA PRO A 310 -6.75 -60.78 -4.24
C PRO A 310 -6.54 -59.72 -3.16
N GLY A 311 -5.84 -58.62 -3.49
CA GLY A 311 -5.94 -57.36 -2.72
C GLY A 311 -4.68 -56.63 -2.27
N SER A 312 -3.46 -56.97 -2.72
CA SER A 312 -2.24 -56.17 -2.45
C SER A 312 -1.83 -55.27 -3.63
N ASP A 313 -1.00 -54.25 -3.41
CA ASP A 313 -0.43 -53.43 -4.50
C ASP A 313 0.48 -54.27 -5.43
N GLU A 314 1.15 -55.31 -4.90
CA GLU A 314 1.87 -56.32 -5.71
C GLU A 314 0.97 -57.33 -6.46
N PHE A 315 -0.36 -57.26 -6.30
CA PHE A 315 -1.29 -58.25 -6.85
C PHE A 315 -1.18 -58.43 -8.38
N VAL A 316 -0.93 -57.36 -9.11
CA VAL A 316 -0.81 -57.41 -10.59
C VAL A 316 0.47 -58.14 -11.02
N LEU A 317 1.58 -57.92 -10.31
CA LEU A 317 2.85 -58.59 -10.58
C LEU A 317 2.80 -60.06 -10.19
N GLU A 318 2.10 -60.38 -9.10
CA GLU A 318 1.86 -61.76 -8.68
C GLU A 318 0.99 -62.51 -9.70
N ILE A 319 -0.09 -61.88 -10.19
CA ILE A 319 -0.91 -62.45 -11.28
C ILE A 319 -0.07 -62.69 -12.53
N LEU A 320 0.77 -61.73 -12.92
CA LEU A 320 1.66 -61.87 -14.08
C LEU A 320 2.66 -63.01 -13.92
N SER A 321 3.27 -63.13 -12.74
CA SER A 321 4.21 -64.21 -12.41
C SER A 321 3.52 -65.58 -12.50
N GLN A 322 2.26 -65.68 -12.07
CA GLN A 322 1.48 -66.90 -12.22
C GLN A 322 1.07 -67.17 -13.67
N CYS A 323 0.75 -66.14 -14.45
CA CYS A 323 0.51 -66.28 -15.88
C CYS A 323 1.76 -66.81 -16.59
N GLU A 324 2.94 -66.31 -16.23
CA GLU A 324 4.22 -66.79 -16.76
C GLU A 324 4.43 -68.27 -16.46
N LEU A 325 4.29 -68.69 -15.19
CA LEU A 325 4.43 -70.10 -14.79
C LEU A 325 3.48 -71.02 -15.57
N LYS A 326 2.21 -70.60 -15.73
CA LYS A 326 1.21 -71.36 -16.49
C LYS A 326 1.56 -71.46 -17.98
N LEU A 327 2.08 -70.38 -18.56
CA LEU A 327 2.56 -70.38 -19.95
C LEU A 327 3.80 -71.27 -20.13
N GLN A 328 4.72 -71.30 -19.15
CA GLN A 328 5.87 -72.22 -19.16
C GLN A 328 5.43 -73.69 -19.08
N MET A 329 4.43 -74.00 -18.24
CA MET A 329 3.85 -75.34 -18.16
C MET A 329 3.24 -75.77 -19.51
N LEU A 330 2.44 -74.91 -20.13
CA LEU A 330 1.89 -75.17 -21.47
C LEU A 330 2.97 -75.39 -22.53
N LEU A 331 4.02 -74.55 -22.52
CA LEU A 331 5.12 -74.66 -23.48
C LEU A 331 5.82 -76.02 -23.37
N LYS A 332 6.07 -76.46 -22.13
CA LYS A 332 6.67 -77.77 -21.83
C LYS A 332 5.76 -78.93 -22.21
N ASP A 333 4.46 -78.82 -21.93
CA ASP A 333 3.48 -79.85 -22.27
C ASP A 333 3.31 -80.03 -23.78
N LEU A 334 3.55 -78.98 -24.57
CA LEU A 334 3.51 -79.05 -26.03
C LEU A 334 4.83 -79.54 -26.63
N GLU A 335 5.93 -79.53 -25.86
CA GLU A 335 7.27 -79.82 -26.35
C GLU A 335 7.35 -81.29 -26.81
N GLY A 336 7.72 -81.50 -28.08
CA GLY A 336 7.79 -82.82 -28.68
C GLY A 336 6.45 -83.44 -29.13
N LYS A 337 5.32 -82.73 -29.01
CA LYS A 337 4.03 -83.18 -29.58
C LYS A 337 3.85 -82.71 -31.02
N ASP A 338 3.21 -83.56 -31.85
CA ASP A 338 2.86 -83.19 -33.22
C ASP A 338 1.72 -82.18 -33.24
N LEU A 339 2.01 -81.00 -33.79
CA LEU A 339 1.10 -79.86 -33.84
C LEU A 339 -0.10 -80.10 -34.77
N ALA A 340 0.06 -80.92 -35.82
CA ALA A 340 -1.03 -81.25 -36.72
C ALA A 340 -2.09 -82.10 -36.02
N SER A 341 -1.65 -83.07 -35.21
CA SER A 341 -2.53 -83.91 -34.39
C SER A 341 -3.28 -83.10 -33.33
N ILE A 342 -2.61 -82.17 -32.64
CA ILE A 342 -3.25 -81.29 -31.64
C ILE A 342 -4.24 -80.32 -32.30
N ALA A 343 -3.90 -79.72 -33.43
CA ALA A 343 -4.79 -78.80 -34.14
C ALA A 343 -6.10 -79.50 -34.56
N LYS A 344 -5.98 -80.75 -35.02
CA LYS A 344 -7.14 -81.58 -35.37
C LYS A 344 -8.01 -81.91 -34.14
N GLU A 345 -7.38 -82.23 -33.01
CA GLU A 345 -8.09 -82.48 -31.76
C GLU A 345 -8.84 -81.23 -31.27
N ILE A 346 -8.23 -80.04 -31.37
CA ILE A 346 -8.87 -78.76 -31.06
C ILE A 346 -10.07 -78.51 -31.98
N GLU A 347 -9.93 -78.72 -33.30
CA GLU A 347 -11.01 -78.55 -34.27
C GLU A 347 -12.17 -79.53 -33.99
N GLU A 348 -11.87 -80.78 -33.65
CA GLU A 348 -12.87 -81.77 -33.21
C GLU A 348 -13.55 -81.39 -31.88
N TYR A 349 -12.85 -80.72 -30.97
CA TYR A 349 -13.41 -80.18 -29.72
C TYR A 349 -14.31 -78.95 -29.97
N GLU A 350 -13.91 -78.02 -30.85
CA GLU A 350 -14.71 -76.85 -31.23
C GLU A 350 -16.01 -77.27 -31.93
N VAL A 351 -15.91 -78.23 -32.87
CA VAL A 351 -17.09 -78.80 -33.54
C VAL A 351 -18.02 -79.46 -32.51
N ARG A 352 -17.49 -80.21 -31.55
CA ARG A 352 -18.28 -80.78 -30.45
C ARG A 352 -18.96 -79.70 -29.62
N TYR A 353 -18.24 -78.66 -29.22
CA TYR A 353 -18.76 -77.59 -28.38
C TYR A 353 -19.87 -76.81 -29.10
N SER A 354 -19.70 -76.50 -30.39
CA SER A 354 -20.75 -75.88 -31.22
C SER A 354 -22.00 -76.77 -31.33
N LEU A 355 -21.82 -78.08 -31.45
CA LEU A 355 -22.94 -79.03 -31.45
C LEU A 355 -23.66 -79.05 -30.08
N TYR A 356 -22.92 -79.01 -28.97
CA TYR A 356 -23.48 -78.93 -27.62
C TYR A 356 -24.24 -77.62 -27.39
N ASP A 357 -23.72 -76.47 -27.80
CA ASP A 357 -24.41 -75.17 -27.71
C ASP A 357 -25.65 -75.13 -28.60
N HIS A 358 -25.58 -75.71 -29.81
CA HIS A 358 -26.73 -75.82 -30.69
C HIS A 358 -27.82 -76.74 -30.12
N VAL A 359 -27.44 -77.89 -29.56
CA VAL A 359 -28.36 -78.81 -28.90
C VAL A 359 -28.93 -78.19 -27.62
N ALA A 360 -28.13 -77.49 -26.81
CA ALA A 360 -28.58 -76.80 -25.60
C ALA A 360 -29.53 -75.64 -25.92
N GLY A 361 -29.23 -74.85 -26.96
CA GLY A 361 -30.11 -73.81 -27.48
C GLY A 361 -31.43 -74.38 -28.01
N ASN A 362 -31.37 -75.48 -28.76
CA ASN A 362 -32.56 -76.19 -29.24
C ASN A 362 -33.38 -76.80 -28.09
N LEU A 363 -32.72 -77.33 -27.04
CA LEU A 363 -33.36 -77.89 -25.86
C LEU A 363 -34.07 -76.80 -25.05
N TRP A 364 -33.44 -75.64 -24.87
CA TRP A 364 -34.06 -74.46 -24.24
C TRP A 364 -35.25 -73.93 -25.05
N HIS A 365 -35.16 -73.95 -26.39
CA HIS A 365 -36.27 -73.61 -27.27
C HIS A 365 -37.40 -74.64 -27.27
N MET A 366 -37.13 -75.92 -26.99
CA MET A 366 -38.16 -76.95 -26.85
C MET A 366 -38.87 -76.89 -25.49
N GLU A 367 -38.13 -76.67 -24.41
CA GLU A 367 -38.66 -76.49 -23.04
C GLU A 367 -39.65 -75.30 -22.97
N ASN A 368 -39.37 -74.23 -23.71
CA ASN A 368 -40.20 -73.02 -23.74
C ASN A 368 -41.30 -73.00 -24.83
N ARG A 369 -41.44 -74.07 -25.62
CA ARG A 369 -42.46 -74.17 -26.69
C ARG A 369 -43.78 -74.82 -26.23
N PHE A 370 -43.82 -75.45 -25.06
CA PHE A 370 -45.03 -76.07 -24.53
C PHE A 370 -45.71 -75.19 -23.45
N PRO A 371 -46.97 -74.75 -23.64
CA PRO A 371 -47.69 -74.02 -22.61
C PRO A 371 -48.02 -74.91 -21.41
N SER A 372 -47.80 -74.38 -20.21
CA SER A 372 -48.03 -75.01 -18.91
C SER A 372 -49.51 -75.31 -18.66
N THR A 373 -49.99 -76.48 -19.07
CA THR A 373 -51.27 -77.03 -18.61
C THR A 373 -51.17 -78.53 -18.37
N GLU A 374 -50.40 -78.95 -17.36
CA GLU A 374 -50.58 -80.22 -16.62
C GLU A 374 -49.46 -80.38 -15.57
N LYS A 375 -49.57 -79.62 -14.48
CA LYS A 375 -48.85 -79.92 -13.23
C LYS A 375 -49.85 -80.06 -12.08
N THR A 376 -50.72 -81.07 -12.17
CA THR A 376 -51.46 -81.56 -11.01
C THR A 376 -51.77 -83.04 -11.11
N ARG A 377 -51.47 -83.77 -10.02
CA ARG A 377 -51.91 -85.14 -9.64
C ARG A 377 -51.08 -86.31 -10.16
N VAL A 378 -50.18 -86.85 -9.31
CA VAL A 378 -50.42 -88.06 -8.49
C VAL A 378 -49.43 -88.03 -7.31
N ALA A 379 -49.95 -88.34 -6.13
CA ALA A 379 -49.29 -88.29 -4.82
C ALA A 379 -48.91 -89.69 -4.32
N VAL A 380 -48.25 -89.73 -3.15
CA VAL A 380 -48.12 -90.86 -2.20
C VAL A 380 -47.01 -91.86 -2.59
N ILE A 381 -45.93 -92.02 -1.82
CA ILE A 381 -45.84 -92.83 -0.59
C ILE A 381 -44.84 -92.20 0.41
N ASN A 382 -45.29 -92.09 1.67
CA ASN A 382 -44.56 -91.71 2.88
C ASN A 382 -43.63 -92.86 3.37
N PRO A 383 -42.59 -92.60 4.20
CA PRO A 383 -42.83 -92.65 5.65
C PRO A 383 -42.14 -91.58 6.50
N VAL A 384 -42.90 -91.12 7.51
CA VAL A 384 -42.55 -90.39 8.75
C VAL A 384 -41.92 -91.42 9.73
N PRO A 385 -40.89 -91.11 10.57
CA PRO A 385 -41.03 -90.30 11.82
C PRO A 385 -39.78 -89.46 12.19
N ASP A 386 -39.76 -88.52 13.15
CA ASP A 386 -40.71 -87.76 13.96
C ASP A 386 -39.85 -86.95 14.97
N LYS A 387 -40.28 -85.73 15.34
CA LYS A 387 -39.93 -84.97 16.57
C LYS A 387 -38.45 -84.50 16.74
N ARG A 388 -38.14 -83.30 17.24
CA ARG A 388 -38.90 -82.38 18.10
C ARG A 388 -38.08 -81.09 18.28
N LEU A 389 -38.81 -79.96 18.37
CA LEU A 389 -38.50 -78.72 19.13
C LEU A 389 -37.32 -77.89 18.61
N GLY A 390 -37.46 -76.61 18.28
CA GLY A 390 -38.44 -75.62 18.74
C GLY A 390 -37.63 -74.38 19.14
N GLY A 391 -37.87 -73.25 18.48
CA GLY A 391 -37.17 -71.99 18.80
C GLY A 391 -37.40 -70.88 17.77
N ARG A 392 -38.65 -70.41 17.68
CA ARG A 392 -39.03 -69.05 17.23
C ARG A 392 -38.10 -68.03 17.91
N SER A 393 -37.39 -67.14 17.19
CA SER A 393 -37.90 -65.92 16.57
C SER A 393 -38.98 -65.25 17.41
N ASP A 394 -38.61 -64.18 18.11
CA ASP A 394 -39.51 -63.03 18.26
C ASP A 394 -38.69 -61.75 18.45
N ASN A 395 -39.28 -60.70 17.87
CA ASN A 395 -39.08 -59.27 18.13
C ASN A 395 -37.83 -58.61 17.57
N ALA A 396 -37.87 -57.36 17.12
CA ALA A 396 -38.92 -56.43 16.72
C ALA A 396 -38.14 -55.18 16.28
N MET A 397 -38.79 -54.35 15.46
CA MET A 397 -38.44 -52.95 15.22
C MET A 397 -37.87 -52.21 16.44
N THR A 398 -36.86 -51.37 16.22
CA THR A 398 -36.74 -49.98 16.72
C THR A 398 -35.45 -49.41 16.13
N GLU A 399 -35.55 -48.51 15.14
CA GLU A 399 -35.48 -47.04 15.29
C GLU A 399 -34.07 -46.48 15.54
N ALA A 400 -33.69 -45.58 14.62
CA ALA A 400 -32.92 -44.35 14.79
C ALA A 400 -31.51 -44.40 15.41
N LEU A 401 -30.49 -44.12 14.59
CA LEU A 401 -29.82 -42.81 14.50
C LEU A 401 -28.97 -42.70 13.24
#